data_AF-G0R5H7-F1
#
_entry.id   AF-G0R5H7-F1
#
_cell.length_a   1.000
_cell.length_b   1.000
_cell.length_c   1.000
_cell.angle_alpha   90.00
_cell.angle_beta   90.00
_cell.angle_gamma   90.00
#
_symmetry.space_group_name_H-M   'P 1'
#
loop_
_entity.id
_entity.type
_entity.pdbx_description
1 polymer ?
#
loop_
_entity_poly.entity_id
_entity_poly.type
_entity_poly.pdbx_seq_one_letter_code
_entity_poly.pdbx_strand_id
1 'polypeptide(L)'
;MKQQKEKATNENSLILMKLKELEIQQIGNNENLQRLKIEEKEAEKEIKILQCGDYYMKLIQEIDEKIIQQDYSQKLIELDIKNGLCNDIDVYIDELEKTLINYHKEKMLQINKTIISTWRKIYQGNDISKIEIKAEEVGENQAGRKSFNYRIVMYIIGKNQDDLKEIDMKGRCSSGQKVLACIIIRLALAEAFTINCGILALDEPTTNLDQEHTIKLAQSLSDLIESRKGQESFQLIIISHDNNFIKLMQQNTECSEYYYVYKENGCSKITRRKYNNALMNRELD
;
A
#
# COMPACT_ATOMS: atom_id res chain seq x y z
N MET A 1 -46.99 49.32 -17.65
CA MET A 1 -45.59 49.77 -17.73
C MET A 1 -45.22 50.42 -19.08
N LYS A 2 -45.32 49.75 -20.24
CA LYS A 2 -44.94 50.36 -21.54
C LYS A 2 -45.65 51.70 -21.85
N GLN A 3 -46.98 51.75 -21.68
CA GLN A 3 -47.77 52.99 -21.85
C GLN A 3 -47.43 54.08 -20.81
N GLN A 4 -47.06 53.71 -19.58
CA GLN A 4 -46.69 54.66 -18.53
C GLN A 4 -45.29 55.25 -18.78
N LYS A 5 -44.34 54.45 -19.25
CA LYS A 5 -43.01 54.91 -19.66
C LYS A 5 -43.08 55.84 -20.86
N GLU A 6 -43.88 55.49 -21.86
CA GLU A 6 -44.09 56.33 -23.03
C GLU A 6 -44.75 57.66 -22.65
N LYS A 7 -45.73 57.62 -21.74
CA LYS A 7 -46.33 58.82 -21.16
C LYS A 7 -45.31 59.68 -20.39
N ALA A 8 -44.53 59.10 -19.47
CA ALA A 8 -43.51 59.82 -18.69
C ALA A 8 -42.38 60.38 -19.56
N THR A 9 -41.99 59.67 -20.63
CA THR A 9 -40.97 60.15 -21.59
C THR A 9 -41.51 61.32 -22.40
N ASN A 10 -42.78 61.25 -22.83
CA ASN A 10 -43.44 62.34 -23.55
C ASN A 10 -43.64 63.58 -22.64
N GLU A 11 -44.01 63.38 -21.38
CA GLU A 11 -44.14 64.45 -20.38
C GLU A 11 -42.79 65.11 -20.09
N ASN A 12 -41.71 64.35 -19.91
CA ASN A 12 -40.38 64.93 -19.71
C ASN A 12 -39.88 65.67 -20.97
N SER A 13 -40.20 65.16 -22.17
CA SER A 13 -39.87 65.84 -23.44
C SER A 13 -40.55 67.21 -23.55
N LEU A 14 -41.80 67.30 -23.07
CA LEU A 14 -42.58 68.54 -23.05
C LEU A 14 -42.03 69.54 -22.02
N ILE A 15 -41.58 69.07 -20.85
CA ILE A 15 -40.91 69.89 -19.83
C ILE A 15 -39.59 70.47 -20.37
N LEU A 16 -38.79 69.64 -21.07
CA LEU A 16 -37.53 70.07 -21.67
C LEU A 16 -37.72 71.14 -22.76
N MET A 17 -38.77 71.02 -23.58
CA MET A 17 -39.13 72.04 -24.57
C MET A 17 -39.49 73.38 -23.89
N LYS A 18 -40.30 73.35 -22.83
CA LYS A 18 -40.66 74.54 -22.05
C LYS A 18 -39.46 75.19 -21.36
N LEU A 19 -38.51 74.39 -20.86
CA LEU A 19 -37.26 74.89 -20.29
C LEU A 19 -36.41 75.62 -21.34
N LYS A 20 -36.28 75.07 -22.55
CA LYS A 20 -35.55 75.73 -23.65
C LYS A 20 -36.20 77.04 -24.08
N GLU A 21 -37.54 77.09 -24.15
CA GLU A 21 -38.27 78.33 -24.44
C GLU A 21 -38.02 79.41 -23.38
N LEU A 22 -38.00 79.04 -22.10
CA LEU A 22 -37.74 79.96 -20.99
C LEU A 22 -36.28 80.41 -20.88
N GLU A 23 -35.31 79.56 -21.25
CA GLU A 23 -33.88 79.94 -21.29
C GLU A 23 -33.56 80.92 -22.43
N ILE A 24 -34.25 80.81 -23.58
CA ILE A 24 -34.13 81.75 -24.70
C ILE A 24 -34.70 83.13 -24.34
N GLN A 25 -35.68 83.21 -23.44
CA GLN A 25 -36.39 84.45 -23.09
C GLN A 25 -35.67 85.35 -22.05
N GLN A 26 -34.52 84.97 -21.49
CA GLN A 26 -33.61 85.76 -20.62
C GLN A 26 -34.20 86.76 -19.57
N ILE A 27 -35.46 86.62 -19.14
CA ILE A 27 -36.11 87.62 -18.26
C ILE A 27 -36.84 86.95 -17.08
N GLY A 28 -36.43 87.33 -15.86
CA GLY A 28 -37.32 87.62 -14.72
C GLY A 28 -37.92 86.48 -13.88
N ASN A 29 -38.15 85.27 -14.42
CA ASN A 29 -38.88 84.22 -13.69
C ASN A 29 -37.97 83.12 -13.13
N ASN A 30 -37.01 83.52 -12.29
CA ASN A 30 -36.05 82.59 -11.67
C ASN A 30 -36.76 81.48 -10.85
N GLU A 31 -37.89 81.80 -10.22
CA GLU A 31 -38.68 80.82 -9.47
C GLU A 31 -39.36 79.77 -10.37
N ASN A 32 -39.94 80.16 -11.50
CA ASN A 32 -40.59 79.20 -12.42
C ASN A 32 -39.56 78.34 -13.14
N LEU A 33 -38.42 78.91 -13.51
CA LEU A 33 -37.31 78.15 -14.09
C LEU A 33 -36.74 77.15 -13.08
N GLN A 34 -36.61 77.54 -11.80
CA GLN A 34 -36.20 76.64 -10.73
C GLN A 34 -37.23 75.53 -10.48
N ARG A 35 -38.54 75.84 -10.47
CA ARG A 35 -39.60 74.83 -10.33
C ARG A 35 -39.58 73.80 -11.47
N LEU A 36 -39.50 74.25 -12.72
CA LEU A 36 -39.46 73.34 -13.87
C LEU A 36 -38.18 72.50 -13.90
N LYS A 37 -37.04 73.01 -13.41
CA LYS A 37 -35.79 72.23 -13.24
C LYS A 37 -35.91 71.18 -12.13
N ILE A 38 -36.73 71.42 -11.11
CA ILE A 38 -37.04 70.42 -10.08
C ILE A 38 -37.95 69.34 -10.67
N GLU A 39 -39.01 69.73 -11.38
CA GLU A 39 -39.93 68.79 -12.05
C GLU A 39 -39.21 67.93 -13.11
N GLU A 40 -38.28 68.50 -13.88
CA GLU A 40 -37.43 67.74 -14.82
C GLU A 40 -36.58 66.69 -14.08
N LYS A 41 -35.92 67.08 -12.98
CA LYS A 41 -35.11 66.13 -12.19
C LYS A 41 -35.96 65.03 -11.55
N GLU A 42 -37.19 65.33 -11.17
CA GLU A 42 -38.15 64.35 -10.66
C GLU A 42 -38.59 63.38 -11.76
N ALA A 43 -38.93 63.91 -12.95
CA ALA A 43 -39.27 63.10 -14.11
C ALA A 43 -38.10 62.22 -14.59
N GLU A 44 -36.86 62.72 -14.56
CA GLU A 44 -35.66 61.94 -14.86
C GLU A 44 -35.44 60.79 -13.87
N LYS A 45 -35.66 61.04 -12.57
CA LYS A 45 -35.58 59.99 -11.55
C LYS A 45 -36.64 58.93 -11.79
N GLU A 46 -37.86 59.32 -12.11
CA GLU A 46 -38.97 58.41 -12.39
C GLU A 46 -38.68 57.54 -13.63
N ILE A 47 -38.14 58.13 -14.69
CA ILE A 47 -37.72 57.38 -15.90
C ILE A 47 -36.61 56.37 -15.55
N LYS A 48 -35.61 56.75 -14.75
CA LYS A 48 -34.54 55.82 -14.32
C LYS A 48 -35.08 54.66 -13.48
N ILE A 49 -36.03 54.93 -12.58
CA ILE A 49 -36.69 53.89 -11.77
C ILE A 49 -37.46 52.92 -12.69
N LEU A 50 -38.21 53.44 -13.66
CA LEU A 50 -38.95 52.63 -14.63
C LEU A 50 -38.03 51.79 -15.52
N GLN A 51 -36.90 52.35 -15.98
CA GLN A 51 -35.89 51.62 -16.74
C GLN A 51 -35.23 50.50 -15.93
N CYS A 52 -34.93 50.77 -14.66
CA CYS A 52 -34.40 49.79 -13.72
C CYS A 52 -35.42 48.66 -13.48
N GLY A 53 -36.70 49.00 -13.30
CA GLY A 53 -37.79 48.04 -13.18
C GLY A 53 -37.96 47.16 -14.42
N ASP A 54 -37.91 47.75 -15.62
CA ASP A 54 -37.96 46.99 -16.89
C ASP A 54 -36.79 46.01 -17.02
N TYR A 55 -35.59 46.41 -16.59
CA TYR A 55 -34.40 45.55 -16.61
C TYR A 55 -34.56 44.34 -15.67
N TYR A 56 -34.98 44.57 -14.42
CA TYR A 56 -35.23 43.48 -13.48
C TYR A 56 -36.38 42.58 -13.92
N MET A 57 -37.45 43.13 -14.50
CA MET A 57 -38.56 42.34 -15.03
C MET A 57 -38.13 41.44 -16.19
N LYS A 58 -37.24 41.89 -17.07
CA LYS A 58 -36.65 41.03 -18.12
C LYS A 58 -35.81 39.91 -17.52
N LEU A 59 -34.97 40.22 -16.53
CA LEU A 59 -34.15 39.22 -15.85
C LEU A 59 -35.02 38.17 -15.15
N ILE A 60 -36.12 38.58 -14.51
CA ILE A 60 -37.09 37.69 -13.87
C ILE A 60 -37.85 36.85 -14.89
N GLN A 61 -38.14 37.39 -16.08
CA GLN A 61 -38.78 36.65 -17.16
C GLN A 61 -37.85 35.66 -17.86
N GLU A 62 -36.54 35.92 -17.87
CA GLU A 62 -35.51 35.01 -18.36
C GLU A 62 -35.21 33.88 -17.36
N ILE A 63 -35.53 34.08 -16.08
CA ILE A 63 -35.49 33.06 -15.05
C ILE A 63 -36.72 32.15 -15.20
N ASP A 64 -36.54 31.05 -15.94
CA ASP A 64 -37.51 29.96 -15.93
C ASP A 64 -37.35 29.17 -14.62
N GLU A 65 -38.20 29.48 -13.64
CA GLU A 65 -38.23 28.80 -12.33
C GLU A 65 -38.26 27.27 -12.47
N LYS A 66 -38.86 26.73 -13.55
CA LYS A 66 -38.86 25.28 -13.78
C LYS A 66 -37.48 24.74 -14.14
N ILE A 67 -36.71 25.46 -14.97
CA ILE A 67 -35.35 25.04 -15.35
C ILE A 67 -34.43 25.10 -14.13
N ILE A 68 -34.54 26.15 -13.31
CA ILE A 68 -33.76 26.27 -12.07
C ILE A 68 -34.12 25.17 -11.08
N GLN A 69 -35.41 24.85 -10.92
CA GLN A 69 -35.85 23.75 -10.06
C GLN A 69 -35.35 22.39 -10.59
N GLN A 70 -35.35 22.18 -11.91
CA GLN A 70 -34.82 20.98 -12.54
C GLN A 70 -33.31 20.86 -12.30
N ASP A 71 -32.52 21.90 -12.58
CA ASP A 71 -31.07 21.92 -12.35
C ASP A 71 -30.73 21.73 -10.87
N TYR A 72 -31.48 22.38 -9.98
CA TYR A 72 -31.31 22.23 -8.53
C TYR A 72 -31.59 20.79 -8.08
N SER A 73 -32.68 20.17 -8.57
CA SER A 73 -33.00 18.78 -8.28
C SER A 73 -31.93 17.82 -8.81
N GLN A 74 -31.41 18.06 -10.01
CA GLN A 74 -30.36 17.26 -10.61
C GLN A 74 -29.04 17.40 -9.82
N LYS A 75 -28.71 18.61 -9.37
CA LYS A 75 -27.51 18.86 -8.55
C LYS A 75 -27.62 18.24 -7.16
N LEU A 76 -28.82 18.21 -6.56
CA LEU A 76 -29.06 17.49 -5.30
C LEU A 76 -28.84 15.99 -5.46
N ILE A 77 -29.37 15.39 -6.53
CA ILE A 77 -29.14 13.97 -6.83
C ILE A 77 -27.66 13.69 -7.05
N GLU A 78 -26.96 14.56 -7.81
CA GLU A 78 -25.51 14.42 -8.04
C GLU A 78 -24.72 14.48 -6.72
N LEU A 79 -25.11 15.37 -5.81
CA LEU A 79 -24.48 15.51 -4.49
C LEU A 79 -24.75 14.30 -3.60
N ASP A 80 -25.98 13.78 -3.60
CA ASP A 80 -26.36 12.58 -2.84
C ASP A 80 -25.59 11.34 -3.34
N ILE A 81 -25.51 11.16 -4.66
CA ILE A 81 -24.72 10.08 -5.28
C ILE A 81 -23.24 10.22 -4.91
N LYS A 82 -22.67 11.42 -4.98
CA LYS A 82 -21.26 11.65 -4.62
C LYS A 82 -21.00 11.35 -3.15
N ASN A 83 -21.90 11.74 -2.24
CA ASN A 83 -21.78 11.42 -0.82
C ASN A 83 -21.89 9.92 -0.57
N GLY A 84 -22.82 9.23 -1.24
CA GLY A 84 -22.92 7.77 -1.21
C GLY A 84 -21.63 7.08 -1.66
N LEU A 85 -21.04 7.54 -2.78
CA LEU A 85 -19.78 7.03 -3.30
C LEU A 85 -18.61 7.26 -2.33
N CYS A 86 -18.53 8.43 -1.68
CA CYS A 86 -17.51 8.68 -0.66
C CYS A 86 -17.64 7.69 0.51
N ASN A 87 -18.86 7.49 1.02
CA ASN A 87 -19.11 6.55 2.11
C ASN A 87 -18.76 5.11 1.71
N ASP A 88 -19.12 4.68 0.49
CA ASP A 88 -18.77 3.35 -0.01
C ASP A 88 -17.25 3.16 -0.07
N ILE A 89 -16.52 4.16 -0.58
CA ILE A 89 -15.05 4.14 -0.65
C ILE A 89 -14.45 4.01 0.76
N ASP A 90 -14.95 4.77 1.73
CA ASP A 90 -14.47 4.70 3.12
C ASP A 90 -14.70 3.29 3.72
N VAL A 91 -15.88 2.70 3.49
CA VAL A 91 -16.17 1.32 3.91
C VAL A 91 -15.23 0.31 3.24
N TYR A 92 -14.94 0.47 1.94
CA TYR A 92 -14.00 -0.41 1.23
C TYR A 92 -12.57 -0.29 1.76
N ILE A 93 -12.12 0.93 2.08
CA ILE A 93 -10.79 1.17 2.65
C ILE A 93 -10.69 0.46 4.01
N ASP A 94 -11.65 0.67 4.90
CA ASP A 94 -11.68 0.06 6.23
C ASP A 94 -11.67 -1.48 6.16
N GLU A 95 -12.48 -2.06 5.27
CA GLU A 95 -12.58 -3.51 5.14
C GLU A 95 -11.34 -4.14 4.49
N LEU A 96 -10.73 -3.44 3.52
CA LEU A 96 -9.47 -3.84 2.92
C LEU A 96 -8.35 -3.85 3.97
N GLU A 97 -8.28 -2.82 4.82
CA GLU A 97 -7.28 -2.75 5.89
C GLU A 97 -7.44 -3.88 6.90
N LYS A 98 -8.67 -4.17 7.35
CA LYS A 98 -8.94 -5.32 8.23
C LYS A 98 -8.51 -6.63 7.58
N THR A 99 -8.86 -6.82 6.31
CA THR A 99 -8.50 -8.02 5.55
C THR A 99 -6.99 -8.17 5.43
N LEU A 100 -6.26 -7.09 5.17
CA LEU A 100 -4.80 -7.09 5.07
C LEU A 100 -4.14 -7.48 6.41
N ILE A 101 -4.62 -6.94 7.53
CA ILE A 101 -4.12 -7.28 8.87
C ILE A 101 -4.39 -8.75 9.19
N ASN A 102 -5.59 -9.24 8.87
CA ASN A 102 -5.97 -10.63 9.10
C ASN A 102 -5.11 -11.58 8.26
N TYR A 103 -4.92 -11.28 6.99
CA TYR A 103 -4.03 -12.03 6.10
C TYR A 103 -2.58 -12.03 6.62
N HIS A 104 -2.08 -10.88 7.08
CA HIS A 104 -0.76 -10.79 7.69
C HIS A 104 -0.61 -11.70 8.92
N LYS A 105 -1.59 -11.66 9.84
CA LYS A 105 -1.61 -12.52 11.04
C LYS A 105 -1.64 -14.00 10.66
N GLU A 106 -2.48 -14.39 9.71
CA GLU A 106 -2.57 -15.77 9.23
C GLU A 106 -1.24 -16.23 8.63
N LYS A 107 -0.60 -15.41 7.80
CA LYS A 107 0.71 -15.72 7.21
C LYS A 107 1.80 -15.86 8.27
N MET A 108 1.84 -14.98 9.26
CA MET A 108 2.79 -15.09 10.37
C MET A 108 2.59 -16.37 11.19
N LEU A 109 1.33 -16.78 11.41
CA LEU A 109 1.03 -18.06 12.05
C LEU A 109 1.50 -19.25 11.20
N GLN A 110 1.27 -19.22 9.89
CA GLN A 110 1.74 -20.26 8.97
C GLN A 110 3.27 -20.36 9.00
N ILE A 111 3.98 -19.25 8.87
CA ILE A 111 5.45 -19.18 8.90
C ILE A 111 5.99 -19.72 10.22
N ASN A 112 5.45 -19.26 11.36
CA ASN A 112 5.89 -19.71 12.67
C ASN A 112 5.64 -21.21 12.90
N LYS A 113 4.53 -21.77 12.40
CA LYS A 113 4.30 -23.22 12.46
C LYS A 113 5.40 -23.99 11.74
N THR A 114 5.73 -23.60 10.52
CA THR A 114 6.80 -24.25 9.74
C THR A 114 8.15 -24.07 10.43
N ILE A 115 8.50 -22.86 10.87
CA ILE A 115 9.73 -22.57 11.62
C ILE A 115 9.88 -23.49 12.84
N ILE A 116 8.85 -23.57 13.70
CA ILE A 116 8.90 -24.37 14.93
C ILE A 116 9.09 -25.86 14.58
N SER A 117 8.36 -26.35 13.59
CA SER A 117 8.43 -27.75 13.18
C SER A 117 9.82 -28.12 12.62
N THR A 118 10.41 -27.24 11.83
CA THR A 118 11.73 -27.46 11.21
C THR A 118 12.85 -27.28 12.23
N TRP A 119 12.74 -26.29 13.13
CA TRP A 119 13.71 -26.08 14.22
C TRP A 119 13.83 -27.32 15.10
N ARG A 120 12.70 -27.90 15.53
CA ARG A 120 12.69 -29.11 16.37
C ARG A 120 13.28 -30.35 15.68
N LYS A 121 13.25 -30.40 14.35
CA LYS A 121 13.85 -31.51 13.58
C LYS A 121 15.37 -31.36 13.44
N ILE A 122 15.86 -30.13 13.27
CA ILE A 122 17.26 -29.85 12.94
C ILE A 122 18.11 -29.57 14.18
N TYR A 123 17.61 -28.79 15.12
CA TYR A 123 18.36 -28.33 16.29
C TYR A 123 18.36 -29.40 17.39
N GLN A 124 19.53 -29.82 17.84
CA GLN A 124 19.68 -30.83 18.90
C GLN A 124 20.06 -30.25 20.26
N GLY A 125 20.27 -28.94 20.36
CA GLY A 125 20.58 -28.29 21.63
C GLY A 125 19.37 -28.30 22.59
N ASN A 126 19.64 -28.58 23.86
CA ASN A 126 18.64 -28.53 24.94
C ASN A 126 18.37 -27.10 25.44
N ASP A 127 19.12 -26.13 24.94
CA ASP A 127 19.07 -24.72 25.34
C ASP A 127 17.95 -23.94 24.64
N ILE A 128 17.55 -24.31 23.43
CA ILE A 128 16.50 -23.60 22.67
C ILE A 128 15.40 -24.56 22.22
N SER A 129 14.21 -24.41 22.80
CA SER A 129 13.05 -25.25 22.50
C SER A 129 12.39 -24.92 21.16
N LYS A 130 12.22 -23.63 20.87
CA LYS A 130 11.63 -23.13 19.63
C LYS A 130 12.06 -21.70 19.33
N ILE A 131 11.96 -21.32 18.07
CA ILE A 131 12.13 -19.95 17.60
C ILE A 131 10.85 -19.47 16.89
N GLU A 132 10.55 -18.18 16.99
CA GLU A 132 9.38 -17.54 16.37
C GLU A 132 9.73 -16.14 15.87
N ILE A 133 9.06 -15.71 14.81
CA ILE A 133 9.03 -14.32 14.36
C ILE A 133 7.84 -13.65 15.04
N LYS A 134 8.10 -12.64 15.86
CA LYS A 134 7.07 -11.75 16.41
C LYS A 134 6.91 -10.54 15.50
N ALA A 135 5.68 -10.25 15.12
CA ALA A 135 5.27 -9.04 14.44
C ALA A 135 4.52 -8.16 15.44
N GLU A 136 5.15 -7.07 15.87
CA GLU A 136 4.57 -6.10 16.82
C GLU A 136 4.06 -4.89 16.04
N GLU A 137 2.80 -4.52 16.24
CA GLU A 137 2.19 -3.35 15.59
C GLU A 137 2.74 -2.07 16.24
N VAL A 138 3.34 -1.20 15.45
CA VAL A 138 3.98 0.04 15.90
C VAL A 138 3.22 1.22 15.32
N GLY A 139 2.03 1.44 15.85
CA GLY A 139 1.18 2.59 15.55
C GLY A 139 0.92 2.85 14.06
N GLU A 140 0.36 4.02 13.79
CA GLU A 140 0.14 4.53 12.44
C GLU A 140 1.34 5.38 12.00
N ASN A 141 1.83 5.13 10.79
CA ASN A 141 2.80 6.02 10.15
C ASN A 141 2.12 7.32 9.71
N GLN A 142 2.89 8.35 9.33
CA GLN A 142 2.39 9.64 8.84
C GLN A 142 1.42 9.55 7.64
N ALA A 143 1.34 8.38 6.99
CA ALA A 143 0.45 8.07 5.88
C ALA A 143 -0.80 7.23 6.29
N GLY A 144 -1.11 7.13 7.58
CA GLY A 144 -2.23 6.33 8.12
C GLY A 144 -2.03 4.81 8.06
N ARG A 145 -0.92 4.33 7.48
CA ARG A 145 -0.63 2.90 7.36
C ARG A 145 -0.08 2.33 8.67
N LYS A 146 -0.66 1.23 9.13
CA LYS A 146 -0.16 0.43 10.25
C LYS A 146 1.25 -0.11 9.95
N SER A 147 2.17 0.13 10.86
CA SER A 147 3.56 -0.33 10.77
C SER A 147 3.77 -1.58 11.63
N PHE A 148 4.66 -2.48 11.21
CA PHE A 148 5.04 -3.66 11.98
C PHE A 148 6.54 -3.73 12.19
N ASN A 149 6.94 -3.95 13.45
CA ASN A 149 8.31 -4.29 13.80
C ASN A 149 8.44 -5.81 13.96
N TYR A 150 9.46 -6.37 13.33
CA TYR A 150 9.74 -7.80 13.39
C TYR A 150 10.94 -8.07 14.29
N ARG A 151 10.77 -9.01 15.22
CA ARG A 151 11.88 -9.55 16.01
C ARG A 151 11.82 -11.07 16.04
N ILE A 152 13.00 -11.68 16.06
CA ILE A 152 13.12 -13.14 16.17
C ILE A 152 13.34 -13.46 17.63
N VAL A 153 12.46 -14.27 18.20
CA VAL A 153 12.53 -14.69 19.60
C VAL A 153 12.84 -16.17 19.66
N MET A 154 13.56 -16.55 20.71
CA MET A 154 13.79 -17.93 21.09
C MET A 154 13.18 -18.20 22.46
N TYR A 155 12.74 -19.43 22.66
CA TYR A 155 12.18 -19.90 23.92
C TYR A 155 13.15 -20.89 24.56
N ILE A 156 13.70 -20.51 25.72
CA ILE A 156 14.61 -21.34 26.51
C ILE A 156 13.79 -22.09 27.57
N ILE A 157 14.12 -23.36 27.79
CA ILE A 157 13.52 -24.18 28.85
C ILE A 157 14.02 -23.65 30.20
N GLY A 158 13.09 -23.20 31.05
CA GLY A 158 13.36 -22.74 32.40
C GLY A 158 13.71 -23.89 33.35
N LYS A 159 13.82 -23.57 34.65
CA LYS A 159 14.14 -24.58 35.69
C LYS A 159 13.04 -25.62 35.87
N ASN A 160 11.80 -25.28 35.52
CA ASN A 160 10.67 -26.19 35.46
C ASN A 160 10.40 -26.49 33.98
N GLN A 161 10.16 -27.76 33.62
CA GLN A 161 10.00 -28.19 32.22
C GLN A 161 8.87 -27.46 31.46
N ASP A 162 7.91 -26.87 32.17
CA ASP A 162 6.77 -26.14 31.59
C ASP A 162 6.95 -24.62 31.49
N ASP A 163 8.03 -24.05 32.02
CA ASP A 163 8.27 -22.61 31.97
C ASP A 163 9.18 -22.25 30.79
N LEU A 164 8.60 -21.74 29.70
CA LEU A 164 9.35 -21.29 28.53
C LEU A 164 9.61 -19.79 28.62
N LYS A 165 10.88 -19.41 28.77
CA LYS A 165 11.27 -18.00 28.81
C LYS A 165 11.51 -17.46 27.41
N GLU A 166 10.77 -16.43 27.02
CA GLU A 166 10.96 -15.70 25.77
C GLU A 166 12.17 -14.76 25.86
N ILE A 167 13.08 -14.87 24.89
CA ILE A 167 14.28 -14.04 24.79
C ILE A 167 14.48 -13.62 23.33
N ASP A 168 14.80 -12.35 23.10
CA ASP A 168 15.21 -11.89 21.76
C ASP A 168 16.55 -12.52 21.36
N MET A 169 16.58 -13.14 20.18
CA MET A 169 17.78 -13.78 19.62
C MET A 169 18.86 -12.76 19.27
N LYS A 170 18.50 -11.51 18.97
CA LYS A 170 19.47 -10.49 18.56
C LYS A 170 20.53 -10.27 19.66
N GLY A 171 21.78 -10.54 19.31
CA GLY A 171 22.92 -10.42 20.22
C GLY A 171 23.03 -11.51 21.30
N ARG A 172 22.18 -12.54 21.28
CA ARG A 172 22.13 -13.60 22.32
C ARG A 172 22.25 -15.03 21.79
N CYS A 173 22.48 -15.20 20.50
CA CYS A 173 22.69 -16.50 19.85
C CYS A 173 24.12 -16.67 19.32
N SER A 174 24.57 -17.92 19.28
CA SER A 174 25.86 -18.30 18.69
C SER A 174 25.85 -18.14 17.16
N SER A 175 27.02 -18.14 16.53
CA SER A 175 27.13 -18.03 15.08
C SER A 175 26.43 -19.20 14.37
N GLY A 176 26.55 -20.43 14.87
CA GLY A 176 25.86 -21.59 14.30
C GLY A 176 24.34 -21.51 14.44
N GLN A 177 23.83 -21.07 15.60
CA GLN A 177 22.39 -20.85 15.81
C GLN A 177 21.84 -19.80 14.86
N LYS A 178 22.60 -18.73 14.57
CA LYS A 178 22.21 -17.70 13.59
C LYS A 178 22.09 -18.29 12.19
N VAL A 179 23.10 -19.04 11.75
CA VAL A 179 23.11 -19.65 10.41
C VAL A 179 21.92 -20.60 10.26
N LEU A 180 21.70 -21.45 11.26
CA LEU A 180 20.57 -22.38 11.27
C LEU A 180 19.22 -21.68 11.23
N ALA A 181 19.01 -20.68 12.10
CA ALA A 181 17.78 -19.90 12.14
C ALA A 181 17.51 -19.20 10.80
N CYS A 182 18.53 -18.61 10.18
CA CYS A 182 18.42 -17.96 8.88
C CYS A 182 17.97 -18.93 7.78
N ILE A 183 18.56 -20.13 7.72
CA ILE A 183 18.18 -21.15 6.74
C ILE A 183 16.72 -21.57 6.95
N ILE A 184 16.34 -21.87 8.20
CA ILE A 184 14.99 -22.31 8.54
C ILE A 184 13.95 -21.23 8.22
N ILE A 185 14.23 -19.97 8.56
CA ILE A 185 13.33 -18.86 8.25
C ILE A 185 13.17 -18.70 6.73
N ARG A 186 14.25 -18.80 5.95
CA ARG A 186 14.18 -18.73 4.49
C ARG A 186 13.34 -19.87 3.91
N LEU A 187 13.49 -21.09 4.43
CA LEU A 187 12.66 -22.23 4.04
C LEU A 187 11.18 -21.99 4.34
N ALA A 188 10.86 -21.54 5.55
CA ALA A 188 9.49 -21.27 5.97
C ALA A 188 8.84 -20.13 5.17
N LEU A 189 9.60 -19.07 4.85
CA LEU A 189 9.12 -17.98 4.01
C LEU A 189 8.86 -18.43 2.59
N ALA A 190 9.76 -19.23 2.01
CA ALA A 190 9.56 -19.80 0.69
C ALA A 190 8.26 -20.63 0.67
N GLU A 191 8.07 -21.53 1.64
CA GLU A 191 6.86 -22.36 1.72
C GLU A 191 5.57 -21.54 1.95
N ALA A 192 5.60 -20.49 2.76
CA ALA A 192 4.40 -19.73 3.09
C ALA A 192 3.94 -18.77 1.99
N PHE A 193 4.87 -18.20 1.22
CA PHE A 193 4.59 -17.15 0.24
C PHE A 193 4.62 -17.62 -1.21
N THR A 194 5.23 -18.77 -1.49
CA THR A 194 5.28 -19.29 -2.85
C THR A 194 4.36 -20.49 -2.97
N ILE A 195 3.47 -20.45 -3.96
CA ILE A 195 2.64 -21.60 -4.29
C ILE A 195 3.51 -22.69 -4.94
N ASN A 196 4.58 -22.28 -5.64
CA ASN A 196 5.57 -23.13 -6.31
C ASN A 196 6.97 -22.46 -6.26
N CYS A 197 7.66 -22.41 -5.11
CA CYS A 197 9.08 -21.99 -5.13
C CYS A 197 9.89 -23.05 -5.89
N GLY A 198 10.10 -22.77 -7.17
CA GLY A 198 10.80 -23.64 -8.09
C GLY A 198 12.28 -23.77 -7.79
N ILE A 199 12.89 -22.81 -7.09
CA ILE A 199 14.34 -22.76 -6.92
C ILE A 199 14.72 -22.24 -5.53
N LEU A 200 15.49 -23.03 -4.79
CA LEU A 200 16.14 -22.63 -3.55
C LEU A 200 17.66 -22.76 -3.72
N ALA A 201 18.41 -21.72 -3.37
CA ALA A 201 19.87 -21.75 -3.37
C ALA A 201 20.42 -21.52 -1.96
N LEU A 202 21.31 -22.40 -1.52
CA LEU A 202 22.01 -22.35 -0.23
C LEU A 202 23.51 -22.27 -0.49
N ASP A 203 24.11 -21.14 -0.11
CA ASP A 203 25.55 -20.90 -0.23
C ASP A 203 26.22 -21.12 1.12
N GLU A 204 27.13 -22.10 1.17
CA GLU A 204 27.85 -22.55 2.35
C GLU A 204 26.98 -22.73 3.61
N PRO A 205 25.94 -23.60 3.54
CA PRO A 205 24.96 -23.74 4.62
C PRO A 205 25.52 -24.32 5.92
N THR A 206 26.72 -24.90 5.88
CA THR A 206 27.40 -25.49 7.04
C THR A 206 28.34 -24.52 7.77
N THR A 207 28.41 -23.26 7.33
CA THR A 207 29.25 -22.24 7.95
C THR A 207 28.96 -22.14 9.45
N ASN A 208 29.98 -22.35 10.29
CA ASN A 208 29.89 -22.31 11.75
C ASN A 208 28.91 -23.32 12.38
N LEU A 209 28.53 -24.39 11.68
CA LEU A 209 27.81 -25.52 12.26
C LEU A 209 28.79 -26.59 12.76
N ASP A 210 28.43 -27.27 13.84
CA ASP A 210 29.12 -28.48 14.28
C ASP A 210 28.67 -29.69 13.43
N GLN A 211 29.33 -30.82 13.65
CA GLN A 211 29.07 -32.04 12.88
C GLN A 211 27.65 -32.58 13.08
N GLU A 212 27.11 -32.50 14.29
CA GLU A 212 25.77 -33.00 14.62
C GLU A 212 24.68 -32.21 13.89
N HIS A 213 24.74 -30.87 13.96
CA HIS A 213 23.83 -29.99 13.26
C HIS A 213 23.99 -30.11 11.73
N THR A 214 25.21 -30.31 11.24
CA THR A 214 25.47 -30.55 9.81
C THR A 214 24.79 -31.81 9.29
N ILE A 215 24.85 -32.92 10.05
CA ILE A 215 24.17 -34.18 9.72
C ILE A 215 22.65 -33.98 9.67
N LYS A 216 22.09 -33.31 10.67
CA LYS A 216 20.64 -33.08 10.75
C LYS A 216 20.12 -32.13 9.68
N LEU A 217 20.92 -31.12 9.32
CA LEU A 217 20.62 -30.25 8.21
C LEU A 217 20.59 -31.02 6.89
N ALA A 218 21.58 -31.88 6.64
CA ALA A 218 21.60 -32.73 5.44
C ALA A 218 20.39 -33.67 5.38
N GLN A 219 20.04 -34.31 6.50
CA GLN A 219 18.84 -35.16 6.61
C GLN A 219 17.57 -34.36 6.29
N SER A 220 17.39 -33.19 6.91
CA SER A 220 16.18 -32.38 6.72
C SER A 220 16.05 -31.80 5.31
N LEU A 221 17.18 -31.44 4.67
CA LEU A 221 17.17 -31.03 3.27
C LEU A 221 16.82 -32.20 2.34
N SER A 222 17.25 -33.41 2.68
CA SER A 222 16.91 -34.62 1.92
C SER A 222 15.43 -34.98 2.05
N ASP A 223 14.87 -34.91 3.27
CA ASP A 223 13.42 -35.06 3.51
C ASP A 223 12.62 -34.01 2.73
N LEU A 224 13.13 -32.79 2.64
CA LEU A 224 12.50 -31.71 1.87
C LEU A 224 12.54 -31.99 0.36
N ILE A 225 13.64 -32.51 -0.17
CA ILE A 225 13.72 -32.94 -1.58
C ILE A 225 12.73 -34.08 -1.84
N GLU A 226 12.69 -35.10 -0.97
CA GLU A 226 11.85 -36.27 -1.15
C GLU A 226 10.35 -35.91 -1.07
N SER A 227 9.96 -35.09 -0.08
CA SER A 227 8.58 -34.63 0.05
C SER A 227 8.09 -33.78 -1.14
N ARG A 228 9.04 -33.19 -1.89
CA ARG A 228 8.74 -32.37 -3.08
C ARG A 228 9.06 -33.08 -4.40
N LYS A 229 9.52 -34.33 -4.37
CA LYS A 229 9.89 -35.11 -5.56
C LYS A 229 8.71 -35.35 -6.52
N GLY A 230 7.47 -35.30 -6.00
CA GLY A 230 6.24 -35.38 -6.79
C GLY A 230 5.68 -34.04 -7.30
N GLN A 231 6.33 -32.91 -6.98
CA GLN A 231 5.93 -31.59 -7.48
C GLN A 231 6.73 -31.25 -8.74
N GLU A 232 6.09 -30.68 -9.76
CA GLU A 232 6.70 -30.46 -11.09
C GLU A 232 7.83 -29.40 -11.11
N SER A 233 8.01 -28.64 -10.04
CA SER A 233 8.99 -27.55 -10.00
C SER A 233 9.61 -27.38 -8.61
N PHE A 234 10.60 -28.20 -8.25
CA PHE A 234 11.49 -27.90 -7.12
C PHE A 234 12.94 -28.19 -7.48
N GLN A 235 13.78 -27.17 -7.40
CA GLN A 235 15.22 -27.21 -7.67
C GLN A 235 15.95 -26.70 -6.44
N LEU A 236 16.84 -27.51 -5.88
CA LEU A 236 17.73 -27.10 -4.80
C LEU A 236 19.15 -26.97 -5.33
N ILE A 237 19.77 -25.81 -5.15
CA ILE A 237 21.17 -25.55 -5.47
C ILE A 237 21.92 -25.42 -4.15
N ILE A 238 22.93 -26.26 -3.95
CA ILE A 238 23.80 -26.20 -2.78
C ILE A 238 25.21 -25.90 -3.26
N ILE A 239 25.82 -24.88 -2.67
CA ILE A 239 27.23 -24.56 -2.84
C ILE A 239 27.90 -24.88 -1.51
N SER A 240 28.88 -25.78 -1.52
CA SER A 240 29.68 -26.04 -0.34
C SER A 240 31.09 -26.51 -0.67
N HIS A 241 32.04 -26.23 0.21
CA HIS A 241 33.37 -26.84 0.27
C HIS A 241 33.49 -27.94 1.34
N ASP A 242 32.42 -28.21 2.10
CA ASP A 242 32.40 -29.26 3.12
C ASP A 242 32.15 -30.64 2.48
N ASN A 243 33.23 -31.41 2.33
CA ASN A 243 33.19 -32.75 1.77
C ASN A 243 32.29 -33.73 2.55
N ASN A 244 32.16 -33.57 3.88
CA ASN A 244 31.32 -34.46 4.69
C ASN A 244 29.84 -34.16 4.46
N PHE A 245 29.48 -32.88 4.42
CA PHE A 245 28.12 -32.46 4.10
C PHE A 245 27.70 -32.90 2.69
N ILE A 246 28.58 -32.74 1.69
CA ILE A 246 28.32 -33.19 0.32
C ILE A 246 28.09 -34.71 0.26
N LYS A 247 28.90 -35.49 0.98
CA LYS A 247 28.72 -36.96 1.07
C LYS A 247 27.38 -37.34 1.70
N LEU A 248 26.96 -36.64 2.76
CA LEU A 248 25.67 -36.89 3.42
C LEU A 248 24.50 -36.56 2.49
N MET A 249 24.57 -35.44 1.76
CA MET A 249 23.56 -35.09 0.75
C MET A 249 23.50 -36.13 -0.37
N GLN A 250 24.65 -36.64 -0.84
CA GLN A 250 24.69 -37.69 -1.86
C GLN A 250 24.06 -39.00 -1.36
N GLN A 251 24.34 -39.41 -0.12
CA GLN A 251 23.79 -40.68 0.42
C GLN A 251 22.26 -40.65 0.51
N ASN A 252 21.71 -39.47 0.80
CA ASN A 252 20.28 -39.31 1.05
C ASN A 252 19.49 -38.82 -0.19
N THR A 253 20.15 -38.59 -1.33
CA THR A 253 19.51 -38.09 -2.56
C THR A 253 20.00 -38.84 -3.81
N GLU A 254 19.17 -38.94 -4.84
CA GLU A 254 19.54 -39.58 -6.12
C GLU A 254 20.43 -38.69 -7.02
N CYS A 255 21.31 -37.88 -6.43
CA CYS A 255 22.19 -36.99 -7.17
C CYS A 255 23.38 -37.75 -7.77
N SER A 256 23.42 -37.88 -9.10
CA SER A 256 24.48 -38.60 -9.81
C SER A 256 25.69 -37.73 -10.18
N GLU A 257 25.53 -36.41 -10.22
CA GLU A 257 26.54 -35.49 -10.74
C GLU A 257 26.55 -34.15 -9.99
N TYR A 258 27.72 -33.51 -9.97
CA TYR A 258 27.91 -32.19 -9.38
C TYR A 258 28.82 -31.31 -10.23
N TYR A 259 28.77 -30.01 -10.01
CA TYR A 259 29.65 -29.03 -10.62
C TYR A 259 30.78 -28.69 -9.65
N TYR A 260 32.02 -28.92 -10.07
CA TYR A 260 33.22 -28.54 -9.32
C TYR A 260 33.81 -27.26 -9.90
N VAL A 261 33.87 -26.21 -9.08
CA VAL A 261 34.41 -24.90 -9.44
C VAL A 261 35.83 -24.77 -8.87
N TYR A 262 36.80 -24.43 -9.72
CA TYR A 262 38.21 -24.31 -9.33
C TYR A 262 38.90 -23.16 -10.08
N LYS A 263 40.07 -22.73 -9.59
CA LYS A 263 40.89 -21.71 -10.25
C LYS A 263 42.01 -22.35 -11.06
N GLU A 264 42.20 -21.90 -12.30
CA GLU A 264 43.29 -22.32 -13.17
C GLU A 264 43.82 -21.08 -13.91
N ASN A 265 45.12 -20.79 -13.81
CA ASN A 265 45.76 -19.61 -14.40
C ASN A 265 45.07 -18.27 -14.04
N GLY A 266 44.55 -18.15 -12.81
CA GLY A 266 43.87 -16.94 -12.34
C GLY A 266 42.41 -16.79 -12.81
N CYS A 267 41.91 -17.70 -13.65
CA CYS A 267 40.51 -17.71 -14.09
C CYS A 267 39.70 -18.81 -13.36
N SER A 268 38.42 -18.55 -13.11
CA SER A 268 37.49 -19.55 -12.59
C SER A 268 37.05 -20.50 -13.72
N LYS A 269 37.18 -21.81 -13.49
CA LYS A 269 36.70 -22.85 -14.39
C LYS A 269 35.71 -23.76 -13.66
N ILE A 270 34.81 -24.37 -14.42
CA ILE A 270 33.77 -25.28 -13.91
C ILE A 270 33.85 -26.59 -14.68
N THR A 271 33.88 -27.70 -13.95
CA THR A 271 33.83 -29.05 -14.53
C THR A 271 32.69 -29.85 -13.90
N ARG A 272 31.91 -30.52 -14.74
CA ARG A 272 30.90 -31.49 -14.29
C ARG A 272 31.58 -32.81 -13.94
N ARG A 273 31.35 -33.31 -12.73
CA ARG A 273 31.90 -34.58 -12.23
C ARG A 273 30.77 -35.50 -11.81
N LYS A 274 30.96 -36.81 -12.01
CA LYS A 274 30.04 -37.84 -11.52
C LYS A 274 30.38 -38.17 -10.07
N TYR A 275 29.36 -38.32 -9.25
CA TYR A 275 29.46 -39.05 -8.00
C TYR A 275 29.63 -40.52 -8.37
N ASN A 276 30.88 -41.00 -8.43
CA ASN A 276 31.09 -42.43 -8.56
C ASN A 276 30.46 -43.09 -7.33
N ASN A 277 29.50 -44.01 -7.52
CA ASN A 277 29.03 -44.93 -6.49
C ASN A 277 30.18 -45.90 -6.12
N ALA A 278 31.24 -45.34 -5.56
CA ALA A 278 32.42 -46.00 -5.04
C ALA A 278 32.62 -45.45 -3.62
N LEU A 279 31.70 -45.78 -2.71
CA LEU A 279 32.18 -46.06 -1.36
C LEU A 279 33.17 -47.22 -1.54
N MET A 280 34.43 -47.08 -1.08
CA MET A 280 35.42 -48.16 -0.83
C MET A 280 36.76 -48.18 -1.59
N ASN A 281 37.29 -47.12 -2.21
CA ASN A 281 38.73 -47.17 -2.56
C ASN A 281 39.43 -45.81 -2.58
N ARG A 282 40.50 -45.74 -1.77
CA ARG A 282 41.60 -44.77 -1.68
C ARG A 282 41.33 -43.56 -0.76
N GLU A 283 41.99 -43.36 0.39
CA GLU A 283 43.41 -43.58 0.74
C GLU A 283 44.33 -43.40 -0.47
N LEU A 284 44.93 -42.21 -0.57
CA LEU A 284 45.76 -41.66 -1.66
C LEU A 284 45.00 -40.60 -2.48
N ASP A 285 45.01 -39.36 -1.96
CA ASP A 285 45.99 -38.34 -2.37
C ASP A 285 46.26 -37.39 -1.19
#